data_AF-A0A942GQD5-F1
#
_entry.id   AF-A0A942GQD5-F1
#
_cell.length_a   1.000
_cell.length_b   1.000
_cell.length_c   1.000
_cell.angle_alpha   90.00
_cell.angle_beta   90.00
_cell.angle_gamma   90.00
#
_symmetry.space_group_name_H-M   'P 1'
#
loop_
_entity.id
_entity.type
_entity.pdbx_description
1 polymer ?
#
loop_
_entity_poly.entity_id
_entity_poly.type
_entity_poly.pdbx_seq_one_letter_code
_entity_poly.pdbx_strand_id
1 'polypeptide(L)'
;MRNINQEYSSQASLGERLADRLAQVIGSWFFIAIFLGVVAIYIGFNCSILLGQPAFDKYPFVFLNLLLAIIAAIQAPIILMAQNRQGTRERLKSDIDFEITVRGEQEIQDIQRHLHRVEDDVMKILKILENSK
;
A
#
# COMPACT_ATOMS: atom_id res chain seq x y z
N MET A 1 -10.48 -2.26 -20.14
CA MET A 1 -10.09 -1.44 -18.98
C MET A 1 -8.64 -1.02 -19.17
N ARG A 2 -8.33 0.28 -19.12
CA ARG A 2 -6.96 0.80 -19.26
C ARG A 2 -6.16 0.32 -18.05
N ASN A 3 -5.19 -0.58 -18.27
CA ASN A 3 -4.44 -1.19 -17.18
C ASN A 3 -3.32 -0.24 -16.73
N ILE A 4 -3.72 0.76 -15.95
CA ILE A 4 -2.87 1.81 -15.36
C ILE A 4 -1.59 1.24 -14.75
N ASN A 5 -1.65 0.03 -14.19
CA ASN A 5 -0.48 -0.66 -13.62
C ASN A 5 0.62 -1.00 -14.64
N GLN A 6 0.28 -1.25 -15.91
CA GLN A 6 1.25 -1.59 -16.97
C GLN A 6 2.01 -0.37 -17.50
N GLU A 7 1.37 0.80 -17.49
CA GLU A 7 1.97 2.07 -17.94
C GLU A 7 2.96 2.62 -16.90
N TYR A 8 2.66 2.46 -15.60
CA TYR A 8 3.56 2.87 -14.52
C TYR A 8 4.75 1.93 -14.28
N SER A 9 4.67 0.65 -14.68
CA SER A 9 5.76 -0.33 -14.47
C SER A 9 6.81 -0.33 -15.59
N SER A 10 6.45 0.19 -16.76
CA SER A 10 7.32 0.23 -17.95
C SER A 10 8.35 1.37 -17.92
N GLN A 11 8.15 2.40 -17.08
CA GLN A 11 9.08 3.52 -16.91
C GLN A 11 9.96 3.44 -15.63
N ALA A 12 9.76 2.42 -14.79
CA ALA A 12 10.48 2.33 -13.52
C ALA A 12 11.99 2.07 -13.74
N SER A 13 12.82 2.97 -13.20
CA SER A 13 14.28 2.87 -13.22
C SER A 13 14.77 1.61 -12.48
N LEU A 14 15.96 1.11 -12.82
CA LEU A 14 16.57 -0.04 -12.14
C LEU A 14 16.68 0.18 -10.62
N GLY A 15 16.97 1.41 -10.19
CA GLY A 15 17.04 1.77 -8.77
C GLY A 15 15.67 1.68 -8.06
N GLU A 16 14.60 2.07 -8.75
CA GLU A 16 13.24 2.01 -8.20
C GLU A 16 12.75 0.57 -8.07
N ARG A 17 13.09 -0.29 -9.04
CA ARG A 17 12.79 -1.73 -8.98
C ARG A 17 13.53 -2.42 -7.84
N LEU A 18 14.78 -2.02 -7.58
CA LEU A 18 15.57 -2.53 -6.46
C LEU A 18 15.01 -2.07 -5.12
N ALA A 19 14.69 -0.77 -4.99
CA ALA A 19 14.12 -0.19 -3.78
C ALA A 19 12.81 -0.91 -3.36
N ASP A 20 11.99 -1.30 -4.33
CA ASP A 20 10.73 -2.02 -4.05
C ASP A 20 10.92 -3.39 -3.48
N ARG A 21 11.83 -4.15 -4.10
CA ARG A 21 12.14 -5.49 -3.62
C ARG A 21 12.73 -5.41 -2.22
N LEU A 22 13.59 -4.42 -1.97
CA LEU A 22 14.14 -4.17 -0.65
C LEU A 22 13.05 -3.78 0.35
N ALA A 23 12.13 -2.88 0.00
CA ALA A 23 11.03 -2.46 0.88
C ALA A 23 10.09 -3.63 1.22
N GLN A 24 9.80 -4.51 0.26
CA GLN A 24 8.99 -5.72 0.49
C GLN A 24 9.68 -6.73 1.41
N VAL A 25 11.01 -6.90 1.27
CA VAL A 25 11.80 -7.80 2.10
C VAL A 25 11.94 -7.25 3.53
N ILE A 26 12.27 -5.96 3.67
CA ILE A 26 12.45 -5.29 4.97
C ILE A 26 11.12 -5.21 5.74
N GLY A 27 9.98 -5.12 5.05
CA GLY A 27 8.65 -5.07 5.66
C GLY A 27 8.08 -6.41 6.12
N SER A 28 8.80 -7.53 5.96
CA SER A 28 8.31 -8.86 6.35
C SER A 28 8.51 -9.18 7.82
N TRP A 29 7.49 -9.71 8.48
CA TRP A 29 7.58 -10.21 9.86
C TRP A 29 8.67 -11.27 10.06
N PHE A 30 8.92 -12.10 9.04
CA PHE A 30 9.98 -13.10 9.08
C PHE A 30 11.39 -12.47 9.08
N PHE A 31 11.57 -11.37 8.32
CA PHE A 31 12.83 -10.63 8.31
C PHE A 31 13.13 -10.01 9.67
N ILE A 32 12.11 -9.43 10.32
CA ILE A 32 12.23 -8.85 11.67
C ILE A 32 12.67 -9.93 12.68
N ALA A 33 12.08 -11.12 12.64
CA ALA A 33 12.43 -12.22 13.53
C ALA A 33 13.89 -12.68 13.36
N ILE A 34 14.33 -12.84 12.11
CA ILE A 34 15.74 -13.20 11.81
C ILE A 34 16.69 -12.09 12.28
N PHE A 35 16.37 -10.82 11.99
CA PHE A 35 17.20 -9.69 12.37
C PHE A 35 17.41 -9.61 13.88
N LEU A 36 16.33 -9.75 14.67
CA LEU A 36 16.41 -9.81 16.13
C LEU A 36 17.22 -11.02 16.61
N GLY A 37 17.07 -12.18 15.97
CA GLY A 37 17.87 -13.37 16.26
C GLY A 37 19.37 -13.14 16.05
N VAL A 38 19.77 -12.53 14.92
CA VAL A 38 21.16 -12.19 14.63
C VAL A 38 21.74 -11.22 15.66
N VAL A 39 20.98 -10.19 16.03
CA VAL A 39 21.39 -9.22 17.06
C VAL A 39 21.56 -9.93 18.42
N ALA A 40 20.63 -10.80 18.80
CA ALA A 40 20.72 -11.57 20.04
C ALA A 40 21.92 -12.52 20.06
N ILE A 41 22.21 -13.19 18.94
CA ILE A 41 23.40 -14.05 18.79
C ILE A 41 24.68 -13.22 18.90
N TYR A 42 24.74 -12.04 18.28
CA TYR A 42 25.91 -11.15 18.35
C TYR A 42 26.15 -10.66 19.79
N ILE A 43 25.10 -10.26 20.50
CA ILE A 43 25.18 -9.88 21.91
C ILE A 43 25.66 -11.07 22.75
N GLY A 44 25.06 -12.26 22.55
CA GLY A 44 25.44 -13.49 23.24
C GLY A 44 26.90 -13.88 23.02
N PHE A 45 27.38 -13.79 21.78
CA PHE A 45 28.78 -14.03 21.42
C PHE A 45 29.73 -13.07 22.15
N ASN A 46 29.47 -11.76 22.10
CA ASN A 46 30.33 -10.78 22.79
C ASN A 46 30.25 -10.89 24.32
N CYS A 47 29.09 -11.26 24.89
CA CYS A 47 28.94 -11.57 26.32
C CYS A 47 29.70 -12.85 26.73
N SER A 48 29.71 -13.90 25.92
CA SER A 48 30.45 -15.13 26.24
C SER A 48 31.97 -14.93 26.28
N ILE A 49 32.48 -13.93 25.53
CA ILE A 49 33.91 -13.59 25.47
C ILE A 49 34.38 -12.84 26.74
N LEU A 50 33.46 -12.23 27.52
CA LEU A 50 33.77 -11.62 28.83
C LEU A 50 34.31 -12.63 29.87
N LEU A 51 34.22 -13.94 29.62
CA LEU A 51 34.70 -15.01 30.49
C LEU A 51 36.21 -15.32 30.38
N GLY A 52 37.00 -14.53 29.63
CA GLY A 52 38.47 -14.65 29.69
C GLY A 52 39.25 -14.27 28.42
N GLN A 53 38.60 -13.75 27.39
CA GLN A 53 39.23 -13.33 26.13
C GLN A 53 38.95 -11.83 25.88
N PRO A 54 39.76 -11.11 25.10
CA PRO A 54 39.46 -9.73 24.75
C PRO A 54 38.18 -9.67 23.90
N ALA A 55 37.09 -9.17 24.49
CA ALA A 55 35.82 -8.96 23.78
C ALA A 55 35.99 -7.92 22.67
N PHE A 56 35.52 -8.29 21.47
CA PHE A 56 35.56 -7.46 20.27
C PHE A 56 34.70 -6.20 20.43
N ASP A 57 33.50 -6.33 21.00
CA ASP A 57 32.59 -5.22 21.28
C ASP A 57 32.05 -5.34 22.72
N LYS A 58 32.74 -4.72 23.68
CA LYS A 58 32.33 -4.74 25.10
C LYS A 58 31.07 -3.92 25.30
N TYR A 59 30.21 -4.36 26.22
CA TYR A 59 29.09 -3.55 26.72
C TYR A 59 29.63 -2.15 27.11
N PRO A 60 29.10 -1.06 26.53
CA PRO A 60 27.75 -0.88 25.96
C PRO A 60 27.56 -1.12 24.43
N PHE A 61 28.39 -1.94 23.77
CA PHE A 61 28.28 -2.32 22.35
C PHE A 61 28.32 -1.15 21.34
N VAL A 62 29.45 -0.42 21.31
CA VAL A 62 29.61 0.77 20.46
C VAL A 62 29.55 0.42 18.98
N PHE A 63 30.12 -0.72 18.56
CA PHE A 63 30.15 -1.10 17.15
C PHE A 63 28.78 -1.55 16.65
N LEU A 64 28.07 -2.38 17.44
CA LEU A 64 26.70 -2.76 17.14
C LEU A 64 25.79 -1.54 17.01
N ASN A 65 25.90 -0.58 17.94
CA ASN A 65 25.09 0.62 17.92
C ASN A 65 25.36 1.47 16.65
N LEU A 66 26.62 1.63 16.26
CA LEU A 66 27.00 2.32 15.04
C LEU A 66 26.40 1.64 13.79
N LEU A 67 26.50 0.31 13.72
CA LEU A 67 25.98 -0.47 12.59
C LEU A 67 24.45 -0.34 12.48
N LEU A 68 23.74 -0.48 13.60
CA LEU A 68 22.28 -0.31 13.65
C LEU A 68 21.85 1.10 13.22
N ALA A 69 22.57 2.13 13.65
CA ALA A 69 22.30 3.51 13.26
C ALA A 69 22.47 3.75 11.76
N ILE A 70 23.53 3.21 11.15
CA ILE A 70 23.76 3.32 9.69
C ILE A 70 22.64 2.60 8.91
N ILE A 71 22.26 1.41 9.34
CA ILE A 71 21.16 0.65 8.72
C ILE A 71 19.85 1.45 8.78
N ALA A 72 19.51 1.98 9.97
CA ALA A 72 18.31 2.79 10.16
C ALA A 72 18.32 4.07 9.31
N ALA A 73 19.47 4.75 9.22
CA ALA A 73 19.63 5.96 8.42
C ALA A 73 19.37 5.73 6.92
N ILE A 74 19.76 4.56 6.39
CA ILE A 74 19.49 4.19 4.99
C ILE A 74 18.06 3.69 4.80
N GLN A 75 17.45 3.07 5.81
CA GLN A 75 16.08 2.59 5.75
C GLN A 75 15.06 3.73 5.58
N ALA A 76 15.21 4.83 6.31
CA ALA A 76 14.23 5.93 6.27
C ALA A 76 14.01 6.53 4.85
N PRO A 77 15.06 6.87 4.07
CA PRO A 77 14.92 7.30 2.68
C PRO A 77 14.29 6.25 1.76
N ILE A 78 14.65 4.98 1.92
CA ILE A 78 14.07 3.89 1.10
C ILE A 78 12.57 3.76 1.37
N ILE A 79 12.17 3.83 2.64
CA ILE A 79 10.76 3.81 3.04
C ILE A 79 10.04 5.03 2.49
N LEU A 80 10.62 6.23 2.59
CA LEU A 80 10.05 7.47 2.04
C LEU A 80 9.88 7.40 0.51
N MET A 81 10.86 6.84 -0.21
CA MET A 81 10.77 6.63 -1.65
C MET A 81 9.66 5.64 -2.01
N ALA A 82 9.54 4.53 -1.27
CA ALA A 82 8.48 3.55 -1.45
C ALA A 82 7.09 4.17 -1.17
N GLN A 83 6.97 4.97 -0.11
CA GLN A 83 5.74 5.67 0.28
C GLN A 83 5.33 6.72 -0.74
N ASN A 84 6.24 7.60 -1.18
CA ASN A 84 5.95 8.66 -2.14
C ASN A 84 5.33 8.09 -3.44
N ARG A 85 5.84 6.93 -3.85
CA ARG A 85 5.38 6.25 -5.05
C ARG A 85 4.08 5.48 -4.86
N GLN A 86 3.86 4.85 -3.70
CA GLN A 86 2.56 4.29 -3.34
C GLN A 86 1.49 5.40 -3.30
N GLY A 87 1.78 6.54 -2.69
CA GLY A 87 0.88 7.69 -2.62
C GLY A 87 0.49 8.25 -3.99
N THR A 88 1.42 8.25 -4.96
CA THR A 88 1.09 8.67 -6.33
C THR A 88 0.10 7.70 -7.00
N ARG A 89 0.28 6.39 -6.83
CA ARG A 89 -0.65 5.37 -7.33
C ARG A 89 -2.01 5.46 -6.65
N GLU A 90 -2.02 5.68 -5.34
CA GLU A 90 -3.25 5.86 -4.55
C GLU A 90 -4.04 7.09 -5.00
N ARG A 91 -3.39 8.22 -5.26
CA ARG A 91 -4.06 9.43 -5.78
C ARG A 91 -4.76 9.17 -7.12
N LEU A 92 -4.05 8.58 -8.08
CA LEU A 92 -4.63 8.29 -9.40
C LEU A 92 -5.80 7.31 -9.31
N LYS A 93 -5.67 6.31 -8.44
CA LYS A 93 -6.76 5.37 -8.19
C LYS A 93 -7.96 6.10 -7.58
N SER A 94 -7.73 6.98 -6.60
CA SER A 94 -8.78 7.80 -5.99
C SER A 94 -9.51 8.67 -7.00
N ASP A 95 -8.80 9.31 -7.94
CA ASP A 95 -9.40 10.15 -8.98
C ASP A 95 -10.31 9.34 -9.91
N ILE A 96 -9.89 8.13 -10.29
CA ILE A 96 -10.67 7.23 -11.13
C ILE A 96 -11.88 6.69 -10.38
N ASP A 97 -11.71 6.26 -9.13
CA ASP A 97 -12.79 5.76 -8.28
C ASP A 97 -13.85 6.86 -8.08
N PHE A 98 -13.41 8.12 -7.94
CA PHE A 98 -14.30 9.28 -7.88
C PHE A 98 -15.09 9.47 -9.19
N GLU A 99 -14.42 9.42 -10.35
CA GLU A 99 -15.09 9.55 -11.66
C GLU A 99 -16.12 8.43 -11.89
N ILE A 100 -15.77 7.19 -11.56
CA ILE A 100 -16.69 6.04 -11.64
C ILE A 100 -17.91 6.26 -10.74
N THR A 101 -17.68 6.74 -9.51
CA THR A 101 -18.74 7.01 -8.54
C THR A 101 -19.73 8.04 -9.10
N VAL A 102 -19.23 9.18 -9.58
CA VAL A 102 -20.07 10.25 -10.15
C VAL A 102 -20.85 9.77 -11.37
N ARG A 103 -20.22 9.01 -12.27
CA ARG A 103 -20.91 8.43 -13.44
C ARG A 103 -21.99 7.43 -13.02
N GLY A 104 -21.71 6.61 -12.02
CA GLY A 104 -22.69 5.67 -11.45
C GLY A 104 -23.89 6.39 -10.84
N GLU A 105 -23.67 7.49 -10.12
CA GLU A 105 -24.76 8.34 -9.60
C GLU A 105 -25.63 8.90 -10.73
N GLN A 106 -25.03 9.37 -11.82
CA GLN A 106 -25.76 9.86 -12.99
C GLN A 106 -26.60 8.75 -13.65
N GLU A 107 -26.03 7.56 -13.84
CA GLU A 107 -26.74 6.42 -14.42
C GLU A 107 -27.92 5.97 -13.54
N ILE A 108 -27.76 5.98 -12.22
CA ILE A 108 -28.85 5.70 -11.27
C ILE A 108 -29.96 6.75 -11.41
N GLN A 109 -29.61 8.04 -11.48
CA GLN A 109 -30.60 9.10 -11.69
C GLN A 109 -31.34 8.94 -13.03
N ASP A 110 -30.65 8.53 -14.09
CA ASP A 110 -31.26 8.25 -15.39
C ASP A 110 -32.24 7.08 -15.31
N ILE A 111 -31.86 5.99 -14.63
CA ILE A 111 -32.75 4.84 -14.40
C ILE A 111 -33.97 5.26 -13.60
N GLN A 112 -33.80 6.03 -12.53
CA GLN A 112 -34.92 6.56 -11.71
C GLN A 112 -35.89 7.40 -12.55
N ARG A 113 -35.35 8.28 -13.42
CA ARG A 113 -36.19 9.08 -14.33
C ARG A 113 -36.97 8.22 -15.32
N HIS A 114 -36.37 7.16 -15.85
CA HIS A 114 -37.08 6.22 -16.72
C HIS A 114 -38.15 5.43 -15.96
N LEU A 115 -37.87 4.97 -14.73
CA LEU A 115 -38.83 4.26 -13.90
C LEU A 115 -40.05 5.13 -13.59
N HIS A 116 -39.87 6.37 -13.15
CA HIS A 116 -40.99 7.29 -12.90
C HIS A 116 -41.84 7.55 -14.14
N ARG A 117 -41.22 7.64 -15.33
CA ARG A 117 -41.97 7.76 -16.58
C ARG A 117 -42.83 6.53 -16.86
N VAL A 118 -42.28 5.33 -16.64
CA VAL A 118 -43.02 4.07 -16.80
C VAL A 118 -44.18 4.00 -15.80
N GLU A 119 -43.96 4.40 -14.54
CA GLU A 119 -45.02 4.47 -13.53
C GLU A 119 -46.17 5.39 -13.95
N ASP A 120 -45.85 6.59 -14.46
CA ASP A 120 -46.83 7.55 -14.97
C ASP A 120 -47.65 7.00 -16.14
N ASP A 121 -46.99 6.34 -17.09
CA ASP A 121 -47.66 5.77 -18.26
C ASP A 121 -48.57 4.58 -17.89
N VAL A 122 -48.13 3.73 -16.95
CA VAL A 122 -48.98 2.68 -16.36
C VAL A 122 -50.21 3.29 -15.69
N MET A 123 -50.05 4.37 -14.91
CA MET A 123 -51.19 5.05 -14.28
C MET A 123 -52.18 5.65 -15.29
N LYS A 124 -51.70 6.23 -16.40
CA LYS A 124 -52.58 6.74 -17.47
C LYS A 124 -53.39 5.60 -18.10
N ILE A 125 -52.75 4.47 -18.39
CA ILE A 125 -53.42 3.30 -18.97
C ILE A 125 -54.50 2.79 -18.03
N LEU A 126 -54.21 2.67 -16.73
CA LEU A 126 -55.20 2.25 -15.73
C LEU A 126 -56.42 3.18 -15.69
N LYS A 127 -56.22 4.50 -15.73
CA LYS A 127 -57.33 5.48 -15.78
C LYS A 127 -58.18 5.35 -17.05
N ILE A 128 -57.56 5.09 -18.20
CA ILE A 128 -58.30 4.89 -19.46
C ILE A 128 -59.14 3.62 -19.38
N LEU A 129 -58.60 2.53 -18.82
CA LEU A 129 -59.33 1.27 -18.63
C LEU A 129 -60.49 1.43 -17.63
N GLU A 130 -60.32 2.22 -16.57
CA GLU A 130 -61.37 2.50 -15.60
C GLU A 130 -62.52 3.33 -16.19
N ASN A 131 -62.21 4.37 -16.99
CA ASN A 131 -63.22 5.21 -17.65
C ASN A 131 -63.91 4.54 -18.85
N SER A 132 -63.36 3.42 -19.36
CA SER A 132 -63.94 2.65 -20.46
C SER A 132 -64.96 1.60 -20.00
N LYS A 133 -65.28 1.57 -18.70
CA LYS A 133 -66.19 0.63 -18.05
C LYS A 133 -67.46 1.32 -17.60
#